data_AF-A0A653J8Y0-F1
#
_entry.id   AF-A0A653J8Y0-F1
#
_cell.length_a   1.000
_cell.length_b   1.000
_cell.length_c   1.000
_cell.angle_alpha   90.00
_cell.angle_beta   90.00
_cell.angle_gamma   90.00
#
_symmetry.space_group_name_H-M   'P 1'
#
loop_
_entity.id
_entity.type
_entity.pdbx_description
1 polymer ?
#
loop_
_entity_poly.entity_id
_entity_poly.type
_entity_poly.pdbx_seq_one_letter_code
_entity_poly.pdbx_strand_id
1 'polypeptide(L)'
;MLPLLILASVSRCAAPMLCPTDEQLLAAVRSRDGAVVQAVANQAAQDDPNSVILVHSERIRRIADVLCSDALPNESSKDPTTINCAFVVQYRSRNAHTVARMVRGSDGWRIDEALTVTRRR
;
A
#
# COMPACT_ATOMS: atom_id res chain seq x y z
N MET A 1 8.32 24.67 -37.72
CA MET A 1 9.11 24.09 -36.61
C MET A 1 8.14 23.69 -35.52
N LEU A 2 7.88 22.39 -35.37
CA LEU A 2 6.92 21.86 -34.41
C LEU A 2 7.65 21.67 -33.07
N PRO A 3 7.20 22.27 -31.96
CA PRO A 3 7.84 22.04 -30.67
C PRO A 3 7.48 20.62 -30.20
N LEU A 4 8.48 19.74 -30.12
CA LEU A 4 8.37 18.48 -29.38
C LEU A 4 8.16 18.82 -27.90
N LEU A 5 6.90 18.86 -27.47
CA LEU A 5 6.54 18.81 -26.06
C LEU A 5 6.82 17.40 -25.57
N ILE A 6 8.03 17.20 -25.05
CA ILE A 6 8.40 16.00 -24.29
C ILE A 6 7.50 16.00 -23.06
N LEU A 7 6.43 15.21 -23.09
CA LEU A 7 5.72 14.81 -21.89
C LEU A 7 6.72 14.03 -21.04
N ALA A 8 7.36 14.71 -20.09
CA ALA A 8 8.02 14.07 -18.98
C ALA A 8 6.95 13.30 -18.20
N SER A 9 6.70 12.06 -18.62
CA SER A 9 5.94 11.10 -17.85
C SER A 9 6.70 10.92 -16.56
N VAL A 10 6.20 11.50 -15.47
CA VAL A 10 6.71 11.24 -14.13
C VAL A 10 6.51 9.74 -13.90
N SER A 11 7.57 8.96 -14.13
CA SER A 11 7.52 7.51 -14.02
C SER A 11 7.29 7.16 -12.56
N ARG A 12 6.12 6.58 -12.26
CA ARG A 12 5.76 6.10 -10.91
C ARG A 12 6.74 5.06 -10.36
N CYS A 13 7.51 4.43 -11.23
CA CYS A 13 8.42 3.36 -10.90
C CYS A 13 9.71 3.48 -11.72
N ALA A 14 10.84 3.10 -11.12
CA ALA A 14 12.12 3.02 -11.81
C ALA A 14 12.12 1.91 -12.90
N ALA A 15 11.38 0.81 -12.66
CA ALA A 15 11.17 -0.26 -13.64
C ALA A 15 9.67 -0.43 -13.99
N PRO A 16 9.24 -0.16 -15.25
CA PRO A 16 7.82 -0.23 -15.64
C PRO A 16 7.15 -1.59 -15.42
N MET A 17 7.89 -2.69 -15.63
CA MET A 17 7.38 -4.06 -15.47
C MET A 17 7.18 -4.48 -14.00
N LEU A 18 7.75 -3.71 -13.08
CA LEU A 18 7.67 -3.93 -11.64
C LEU A 18 6.72 -2.95 -10.97
N CYS A 19 6.02 -2.12 -11.75
CA CYS A 19 5.14 -1.10 -11.20
C CYS A 19 3.77 -1.70 -10.82
N PRO A 20 3.37 -1.68 -9.53
CA PRO A 20 2.03 -2.09 -9.17
C PRO A 20 1.01 -1.09 -9.73
N THR A 21 -0.13 -1.59 -10.19
CA THR A 21 -1.25 -0.74 -10.61
C THR A 21 -1.91 -0.10 -9.39
N ASP A 22 -2.68 0.98 -9.61
CA ASP A 22 -3.46 1.61 -8.52
C ASP A 22 -4.44 0.62 -7.87
N GLU A 23 -5.02 -0.29 -8.66
CA GLU A 23 -5.90 -1.34 -8.16
C GLU A 23 -5.14 -2.36 -7.30
N GLN A 24 -3.93 -2.75 -7.71
CA GLN A 24 -3.08 -3.65 -6.93
C GLN A 24 -2.63 -3.02 -5.62
N LEU A 25 -2.22 -1.75 -5.64
CA LEU A 25 -1.90 -1.00 -4.42
C LEU A 25 -3.11 -0.88 -3.51
N LEU A 26 -4.28 -0.56 -4.07
CA LEU A 26 -5.52 -0.45 -3.30
C LEU A 26 -5.92 -1.78 -2.67
N ALA A 27 -5.80 -2.89 -3.41
CA ALA A 27 -6.04 -4.22 -2.89
C ALA A 27 -5.08 -4.59 -1.76
N ALA A 28 -3.78 -4.30 -1.93
CA ALA A 28 -2.76 -4.56 -0.92
C ALA A 28 -3.02 -3.77 0.37
N VAL A 29 -3.35 -2.47 0.26
CA VAL A 29 -3.70 -1.63 1.42
C VAL A 29 -4.98 -2.13 2.10
N ARG A 30 -6.02 -2.49 1.33
CA ARG A 30 -7.27 -3.03 1.90
C ARG A 30 -7.05 -4.34 2.64
N SER A 31 -6.24 -5.23 2.09
CA SER A 31 -5.89 -6.51 2.72
C SER A 31 -5.20 -6.28 4.06
N ARG A 32 -4.18 -5.40 4.08
CA ARG A 32 -3.48 -4.99 5.31
C ARG A 32 -4.44 -4.38 6.34
N ASP A 33 -5.22 -3.39 5.93
CA ASP A 33 -6.15 -2.68 6.83
C ASP A 33 -7.23 -3.64 7.36
N GLY A 34 -7.68 -4.62 6.56
CA GLY A 34 -8.59 -5.69 6.97
C GLY A 34 -7.99 -6.64 8.01
N ALA A 35 -6.72 -7.03 7.85
CA ALA A 35 -6.01 -7.83 8.85
C ALA A 35 -5.88 -7.09 10.20
N VAL A 36 -5.60 -5.79 10.16
CA VAL A 36 -5.58 -4.94 11.37
C VAL A 36 -6.95 -4.86 12.03
N VAL A 37 -8.02 -4.65 11.25
CA VAL A 37 -9.39 -4.64 11.77
C VAL A 37 -9.73 -5.96 12.44
N GLN A 38 -9.39 -7.10 11.82
CA GLN A 38 -9.63 -8.41 12.40
C GLN A 38 -8.87 -8.60 13.72
N ALA A 39 -7.60 -8.19 13.76
CA ALA A 39 -6.79 -8.29 14.98
C ALA A 39 -7.36 -7.44 16.13
N VAL A 40 -7.77 -6.19 15.84
CA VAL A 40 -8.39 -5.30 16.83
C VAL A 40 -9.75 -5.84 17.27
N ALA A 41 -10.56 -6.37 16.35
CA ALA A 41 -11.84 -6.98 16.68
C ALA A 41 -11.67 -8.21 17.59
N ASN A 42 -10.68 -9.07 17.30
CA ASN A 42 -10.36 -10.23 18.14
C ASN A 42 -9.91 -9.79 19.55
N GLN A 43 -9.10 -8.74 19.65
CA GLN A 43 -8.67 -8.21 20.95
C GLN A 43 -9.86 -7.63 21.73
N ALA A 44 -10.69 -6.83 21.08
CA ALA A 44 -11.88 -6.23 21.69
C ALA A 44 -12.84 -7.29 22.25
N ALA A 45 -13.01 -8.41 21.54
CA ALA A 45 -13.82 -9.54 22.00
C ALA A 45 -13.23 -10.27 23.22
N GLN A 46 -11.91 -10.21 23.41
CA GLN A 46 -11.24 -10.77 24.60
C GLN A 46 -11.31 -9.82 25.80
N ASP A 47 -11.18 -8.51 25.55
CA ASP A 47 -11.14 -7.50 26.60
C ASP A 47 -12.52 -7.25 27.25
N ASP A 48 -13.60 -7.30 26.47
CA ASP A 48 -14.97 -7.15 26.98
C ASP A 48 -15.96 -8.09 26.27
N PRO A 49 -16.02 -9.37 26.68
CA PRO A 49 -16.82 -10.40 26.01
C PRO A 49 -18.33 -10.19 26.12
N ASN A 50 -18.80 -9.32 27.01
CA ASN A 50 -20.22 -9.03 27.21
C ASN A 50 -20.70 -7.82 26.37
N SER A 51 -19.79 -7.20 25.62
CA SER A 51 -20.08 -6.03 24.78
C SER A 51 -20.05 -6.35 23.29
N VAL A 52 -20.77 -5.56 22.50
CA VAL A 52 -20.70 -5.60 21.03
C VAL A 52 -19.90 -4.40 20.57
N ILE A 53 -18.65 -4.62 20.17
CA ILE A 53 -17.74 -3.58 19.67
C ILE A 53 -17.67 -3.67 18.14
N LEU A 54 -18.04 -2.59 17.46
CA LEU A 54 -17.94 -2.47 16.01
C LEU A 54 -16.57 -1.91 15.62
N VAL A 55 -15.76 -2.73 14.97
CA VAL A 55 -14.46 -2.33 14.41
C VAL A 55 -14.55 -2.32 12.89
N HIS A 56 -14.19 -1.21 12.27
CA HIS A 56 -14.19 -1.08 10.81
C HIS A 56 -12.97 -0.30 10.32
N SER A 57 -12.53 -0.58 9.11
CA SER A 57 -11.49 0.22 8.45
C SER A 57 -12.09 1.54 7.96
N GLU A 58 -11.24 2.56 7.85
CA GLU A 58 -11.64 3.83 7.27
C GLU A 58 -11.69 3.71 5.74
N ARG A 59 -12.70 4.33 5.10
CA ARG A 59 -12.83 4.28 3.65
C ARG A 59 -11.68 5.01 2.96
N ILE A 60 -10.93 4.28 2.13
CA ILE A 60 -9.90 4.82 1.24
C ILE A 60 -10.59 5.55 0.07
N ARG A 61 -10.25 6.83 -0.15
CA ARG A 61 -10.73 7.62 -1.29
C ARG A 61 -9.91 7.38 -2.54
N ARG A 62 -8.58 7.45 -2.39
CA ARG A 62 -7.61 7.19 -3.47
C ARG A 62 -6.22 6.94 -2.90
N ILE A 63 -5.34 6.41 -3.74
CA ILE A 63 -3.89 6.36 -3.53
C ILE A 63 -3.27 7.42 -4.45
N ALA A 64 -2.29 8.17 -3.95
CA ALA A 64 -1.62 9.24 -4.67
C ALA A 64 -0.10 9.20 -4.42
N ASP A 65 0.64 9.98 -5.20
CA ASP A 65 2.08 10.23 -5.02
C ASP A 65 2.90 8.94 -4.93
N VAL A 66 2.60 7.99 -5.82
CA VAL A 66 3.23 6.67 -5.87
C VAL A 66 4.62 6.78 -6.49
N LEU A 67 5.62 6.31 -5.74
CA LEU A 67 7.02 6.21 -6.14
C LEU A 67 7.54 4.84 -5.71
N CYS A 68 7.87 3.97 -6.66
CA CYS A 68 8.49 2.68 -6.37
C CYS A 68 9.92 2.57 -6.89
N SER A 69 10.75 1.87 -6.13
CA SER A 69 12.13 1.53 -6.48
C SER A 69 12.19 0.47 -7.57
N ASP A 70 13.41 0.16 -8.00
CA ASP A 70 13.71 -1.09 -8.69
C ASP A 70 13.51 -2.30 -7.78
N ALA A 71 13.63 -3.51 -8.37
CA ALA A 71 13.69 -4.75 -7.61
C ALA A 71 14.79 -4.66 -6.56
N LEU A 72 14.45 -5.02 -5.32
CA LEU A 72 15.46 -5.25 -4.31
C LEU A 72 16.25 -6.52 -4.67
N PRO A 73 17.56 -6.57 -4.34
CA PRO A 73 18.35 -7.76 -4.57
C PRO A 73 17.76 -8.92 -3.76
N ASN A 74 17.22 -9.91 -4.47
CA ASN A 74 16.79 -11.17 -3.89
C ASN A 74 18.01 -12.07 -3.67
N GLU A 75 18.11 -12.72 -2.51
CA GLU A 75 19.23 -13.63 -2.21
C GLU A 75 19.15 -14.93 -3.03
N SER A 76 17.95 -15.31 -3.49
CA SER A 76 17.70 -16.48 -4.33
C SER A 76 16.78 -16.15 -5.51
N SER A 77 17.03 -16.81 -6.65
CA SER A 77 16.15 -16.75 -7.84
C SER A 77 14.75 -17.35 -7.60
N LYS A 78 14.55 -18.02 -6.47
CA LYS A 78 13.25 -18.55 -6.03
C LYS A 78 12.45 -17.55 -5.19
N ASP A 79 13.07 -16.47 -4.73
CA ASP A 79 12.39 -15.50 -3.86
C ASP A 79 11.42 -14.65 -4.68
N PRO A 80 10.23 -14.33 -4.14
CA PRO A 80 9.29 -13.46 -4.82
C PRO A 80 9.91 -12.09 -5.07
N THR A 81 9.56 -11.45 -6.19
CA THR A 81 10.07 -10.12 -6.51
C THR A 81 9.62 -9.11 -5.46
N THR A 82 10.57 -8.35 -4.92
CA THR A 82 10.30 -7.34 -3.91
C THR A 82 10.71 -5.95 -4.38
N ILE A 83 9.94 -4.93 -4.00
CA ILE A 83 10.22 -3.52 -4.29
C ILE A 83 9.84 -2.67 -3.08
N ASN A 84 10.44 -1.49 -2.95
CA ASN A 84 9.97 -0.48 -2.00
C ASN A 84 9.07 0.52 -2.71
N CYS A 85 7.90 0.81 -2.15
CA CYS A 85 6.99 1.82 -2.67
C CYS A 85 6.67 2.86 -1.58
N ALA A 86 6.83 4.13 -1.91
CA ALA A 86 6.30 5.26 -1.15
C ALA A 86 5.01 5.75 -1.82
N PHE A 87 3.94 5.94 -1.04
CA PHE A 87 2.66 6.44 -1.54
C PHE A 87 1.83 7.08 -0.43
N VAL A 88 0.86 7.89 -0.81
CA VAL A 88 -0.10 8.53 0.09
C VAL A 88 -1.45 7.85 -0.02
N VAL A 89 -1.90 7.25 1.08
CA VAL A 89 -3.28 6.76 1.21
C VAL A 89 -4.15 7.91 1.70
N GLN A 90 -5.10 8.33 0.87
CA GLN A 90 -6.04 9.38 1.22
C GLN A 90 -7.32 8.75 1.77
N TYR A 91 -7.48 8.82 3.08
CA TYR A 91 -8.72 8.44 3.74
C TYR A 91 -9.69 9.62 3.78
N ARG A 92 -10.88 9.44 4.36
CA ARG A 92 -11.89 10.51 4.46
C ARG A 92 -11.45 11.62 5.42
N SER A 93 -10.84 11.26 6.54
CA SER A 93 -10.49 12.15 7.65
C SER A 93 -9.01 12.55 7.72
N ARG A 94 -8.13 11.84 7.00
CA ARG A 94 -6.68 12.00 7.10
C ARG A 94 -5.94 11.52 5.87
N ASN A 95 -4.68 11.94 5.76
CA ASN A 95 -3.73 11.39 4.81
C ASN A 95 -2.71 10.53 5.57
N ALA A 96 -2.35 9.39 5.00
CA ALA A 96 -1.32 8.50 5.54
C ALA A 96 -0.20 8.35 4.52
N HIS A 97 0.98 8.88 4.86
CA HIS A 97 2.20 8.73 4.09
C HIS A 97 2.80 7.37 4.43
N THR A 98 2.88 6.48 3.46
CA THR A 98 3.28 5.09 3.66
C THR A 98 4.53 4.80 2.84
N VAL A 99 5.53 4.19 3.46
CA VAL A 99 6.65 3.54 2.77
C VAL A 99 6.52 2.06 3.06
N ALA A 100 6.33 1.25 2.01
CA ALA A 100 6.04 -0.18 2.13
C ALA A 100 7.03 -1.03 1.32
N ARG A 101 7.45 -2.13 1.93
CA ARG A 101 8.10 -3.26 1.24
C ARG A 101 7.00 -4.10 0.62
N MET A 102 6.93 -4.09 -0.70
CA MET A 102 5.93 -4.79 -1.49
C MET A 102 6.52 -6.09 -2.02
N VAL A 103 5.75 -7.17 -1.96
CA VAL A 103 6.14 -8.50 -2.44
C VAL A 103 5.15 -8.95 -3.50
N ARG A 104 5.64 -9.42 -4.65
CA ARG A 104 4.81 -9.96 -5.74
C ARG A 104 4.56 -11.45 -5.51
N GLY A 105 3.32 -11.79 -5.14
CA GLY A 105 2.84 -13.17 -5.05
C GLY A 105 2.05 -13.62 -6.29
N SER A 106 1.48 -14.82 -6.22
CA SER A 106 0.56 -15.36 -7.25
C SER A 106 -0.68 -14.48 -7.46
N ASP A 107 -1.20 -13.91 -6.37
CA ASP A 107 -2.47 -13.18 -6.35
C ASP A 107 -2.25 -11.66 -6.53
N GLY A 108 -1.02 -11.26 -6.87
CA GLY A 108 -0.62 -9.87 -7.04
C GLY A 108 0.29 -9.35 -5.93
N TRP A 109 0.29 -8.04 -5.76
CA TRP A 109 1.16 -7.36 -4.81
C TRP A 109 0.57 -7.38 -3.40
N ARG A 110 1.43 -7.64 -2.41
CA ARG A 110 1.09 -7.56 -0.98
C ARG A 110 2.10 -6.68 -0.24
N ILE A 111 1.64 -6.02 0.82
CA ILE A 111 2.49 -5.27 1.74
C ILE A 111 3.05 -6.29 2.74
N ASP A 112 4.36 -6.47 2.76
CA ASP A 112 5.05 -7.33 3.73
C ASP A 112 5.40 -6.52 4.99
N GLU A 113 5.98 -5.34 4.79
CA GLU A 113 6.26 -4.38 5.85
C GLU A 113 5.85 -2.98 5.42
N ALA A 114 5.43 -2.15 6.36
CA ALA A 114 5.14 -0.74 6.08
C ALA A 114 5.42 0.16 7.29
N LEU A 115 6.06 1.29 7.01
CA LEU A 115 6.12 2.44 7.90
C LEU A 115 5.07 3.44 7.45
N THR A 116 4.16 3.83 8.36
CA THR A 116 3.09 4.78 8.05
C THR A 116 3.14 5.97 9.01
N VAL A 117 3.19 7.17 8.44
CA VAL A 117 3.07 8.44 9.18
C VAL A 117 1.75 9.09 8.80
N THR A 118 0.92 9.40 9.80
CA THR A 118 -0.38 10.03 9.57
C THR A 118 -0.31 11.52 9.87
N ARG A 119 -0.93 12.33 9.02
CA ARG A 119 -1.14 13.77 9.26
C ARG A 119 -2.64 14.04 9.24
N ARG A 120 -3.16 14.65 10.31
CA ARG A 120 -4.55 15.14 10.32
C ARG A 120 -4.68 16.28 9.30
N ARG A 121 -5.79 16.28 8.57
CA ARG A 121 -6.12 17.38 7.66
C ARG A 121 -6.47 18.63 8.44
#